data_AF-A0A8J5JUI7-F1
#
_entry.id   AF-A0A8J5JUI7-F1
#
_cell.length_a   1.000
_cell.length_b   1.000
_cell.length_c   1.000
_cell.angle_alpha   90.00
_cell.angle_beta   90.00
_cell.angle_gamma   90.00
#
_symmetry.space_group_name_H-M   'P 1'
#
loop_
_entity.id
_entity.type
_entity.pdbx_description
1 polymer ?
#
loop_
_entity_poly.entity_id
_entity_poly.type
_entity_poly.pdbx_seq_one_letter_code
_entity_poly.pdbx_strand_id
1 'polypeptide(L)'
;LVSERVWVYRRCLYCNNGEADVQLIQDWNLTSGIFQDQLQNFRGHKMRVVSVPVFPYMDYVQRSDVRGGIVEPGDSIDTRLIQSFSAVLNFTFDIYGEPDRSFGDEKDGNFTGMVGQLQREQSDFTTVMGPTVGRLKVVKFLRMYPSDLMVVTSLKPSLLPAHLSFIRPFSGSFITNY
;
A
#
# COMPACT_ATOMS: atom_id res chain seq x y z
N LEU A 1 -48.20 -21.73 -10.03
CA LEU A 1 -46.88 -21.05 -10.02
C LEU A 1 -46.01 -21.81 -9.04
N VAL A 2 -45.10 -22.63 -9.55
CA VAL A 2 -44.15 -23.38 -8.71
C VAL A 2 -43.13 -22.37 -8.20
N SER A 3 -43.08 -22.17 -6.89
CA SER A 3 -42.04 -21.37 -6.25
C SER A 3 -40.74 -22.18 -6.28
N GLU A 4 -39.83 -21.83 -7.18
CA GLU A 4 -38.48 -22.40 -7.18
C GLU A 4 -37.70 -21.82 -5.99
N ARG A 5 -37.31 -22.69 -5.06
CA ARG A 5 -36.43 -22.33 -3.95
C ARG A 5 -35.02 -22.11 -4.50
N VAL A 6 -34.57 -20.87 -4.52
CA VAL A 6 -33.18 -20.51 -4.89
C VAL A 6 -32.34 -20.46 -3.64
N TRP A 7 -31.30 -21.29 -3.58
CA TRP A 7 -30.31 -21.26 -2.51
C TRP A 7 -29.23 -20.23 -2.84
N VAL A 8 -29.07 -19.23 -1.99
CA VAL A 8 -28.04 -18.21 -2.15
C VAL A 8 -26.92 -18.46 -1.16
N TYR A 9 -25.76 -18.76 -1.73
CA TYR A 9 -24.51 -18.98 -1.02
C TYR A 9 -23.65 -17.73 -1.14
N ARG A 10 -23.00 -17.35 -0.04
CA ARG A 10 -22.03 -16.26 0.00
C ARG A 10 -20.66 -16.82 0.33
N ARG A 11 -19.66 -16.44 -0.48
CA ARG A 11 -18.26 -16.61 -0.12
C ARG A 11 -17.93 -15.68 1.04
N CYS A 12 -17.51 -16.25 2.16
CA CYS A 12 -16.92 -15.53 3.25
C CYS A 12 -15.42 -15.74 3.24
N LEU A 13 -14.64 -14.67 3.17
CA LEU A 13 -13.19 -14.81 3.07
C LEU A 13 -12.53 -15.13 4.42
N TYR A 14 -13.19 -14.81 5.55
CA TYR A 14 -12.57 -14.84 6.89
C TYR A 14 -13.50 -15.38 7.98
N CYS A 15 -14.31 -16.41 7.70
CA CYS A 15 -15.37 -16.85 8.62
C CYS A 15 -14.97 -17.96 9.59
N ASN A 16 -14.18 -18.93 9.14
CA ASN A 16 -13.80 -20.11 9.90
C ASN A 16 -12.46 -19.88 10.59
N ASN A 17 -12.46 -19.18 11.74
CA ASN A 17 -11.23 -18.72 12.42
C ASN A 17 -10.28 -17.95 11.48
N GLY A 18 -10.87 -17.14 10.58
CA GLY A 18 -10.12 -16.40 9.58
C GLY A 18 -9.92 -17.11 8.25
N GLU A 19 -10.36 -18.36 8.07
CA GLU A 19 -10.31 -19.03 6.76
C GLU A 19 -11.55 -18.76 5.90
N ALA A 20 -11.36 -18.90 4.58
CA ALA A 20 -12.41 -18.75 3.60
C ALA A 20 -13.38 -19.95 3.66
N ASP A 21 -14.68 -19.66 3.63
CA ASP A 21 -15.75 -20.64 3.69
C ASP A 21 -16.97 -20.14 2.89
N VAL A 22 -17.94 -21.02 2.65
CA VAL A 22 -19.19 -20.69 1.96
C VAL A 22 -20.34 -20.77 2.95
N GLN A 23 -20.99 -19.61 3.18
CA GLN A 23 -22.13 -19.52 4.08
C GLN A 23 -23.43 -19.47 3.29
N LEU A 24 -24.39 -20.31 3.66
CA LEU A 24 -25.76 -20.23 3.18
C LEU A 24 -26.46 -19.05 3.86
N ILE A 25 -27.01 -18.11 3.08
CA ILE A 25 -27.67 -16.91 3.63
C ILE A 25 -29.17 -17.14 3.92
N GLN A 26 -29.84 -17.94 3.08
CA GLN A 26 -31.29 -18.22 3.09
C GLN A 26 -32.22 -17.00 2.88
N ASP A 27 -33.34 -17.31 2.22
CA ASP A 27 -34.46 -16.52 1.62
C ASP A 27 -34.33 -15.00 1.39
N TRP A 28 -34.53 -14.61 0.13
CA TRP A 28 -34.22 -13.28 -0.40
C TRP A 28 -35.32 -12.25 -0.09
N ASN A 29 -34.93 -11.12 0.50
CA ASN A 29 -35.70 -9.88 0.43
C ASN A 29 -34.79 -8.75 -0.12
N LEU A 30 -35.19 -8.18 -1.26
CA LEU A 30 -34.42 -7.30 -2.16
C LEU A 30 -34.00 -5.93 -1.57
N THR A 31 -34.13 -5.74 -0.26
CA THR A 31 -33.99 -4.43 0.39
C THR A 31 -32.73 -4.28 1.26
N SER A 32 -31.96 -5.35 1.48
CA SER A 32 -30.74 -5.28 2.30
C SER A 32 -29.46 -5.42 1.45
N GLY A 33 -28.51 -4.51 1.64
CA GLY A 33 -27.25 -4.49 0.91
C GLY A 33 -26.40 -5.73 1.20
N ILE A 34 -25.91 -6.39 0.15
CA ILE A 34 -25.33 -7.74 0.16
C ILE A 34 -24.00 -7.85 0.94
N PHE A 35 -23.38 -6.74 1.37
CA PHE A 35 -21.99 -6.73 1.88
C PHE A 35 -21.73 -5.87 3.14
N GLN A 36 -22.75 -5.52 3.93
CA GLN A 36 -22.57 -4.52 5.00
C GLN A 36 -21.65 -4.95 6.18
N ASP A 37 -21.41 -6.26 6.38
CA ASP A 37 -20.70 -6.76 7.58
C ASP A 37 -19.31 -7.40 7.33
N GLN A 38 -18.85 -7.56 6.09
CA GLN A 38 -17.65 -8.38 5.82
C GLN A 38 -16.31 -7.76 6.25
N LEU A 39 -16.28 -6.45 6.51
CA LEU A 39 -15.06 -5.74 6.91
C LEU A 39 -15.06 -5.31 8.38
N GLN A 40 -16.09 -5.69 9.16
CA GLN A 40 -16.13 -5.30 10.58
C GLN A 40 -15.13 -6.09 11.43
N ASN A 41 -14.80 -7.33 11.04
CA ASN A 41 -13.93 -8.22 11.80
C ASN A 41 -13.36 -9.35 10.91
N PHE A 42 -12.05 -9.55 10.93
CA PHE A 42 -11.30 -10.58 10.17
C PHE A 42 -11.09 -11.88 10.96
N ARG A 43 -11.68 -12.00 12.15
CA ARG A 43 -11.79 -13.23 12.97
C ARG A 43 -10.45 -13.91 13.27
N GLY A 44 -9.41 -13.12 13.50
CA GLY A 44 -8.08 -13.61 13.82
C GLY A 44 -7.28 -14.12 12.62
N HIS A 45 -7.75 -13.88 11.38
CA HIS A 45 -7.02 -14.26 10.17
C HIS A 45 -5.57 -13.77 10.23
N LYS A 46 -4.64 -14.63 9.79
CA LYS A 46 -3.23 -14.29 9.73
C LYS A 46 -2.88 -13.78 8.34
N MET A 47 -2.93 -12.45 8.18
CA MET A 47 -2.64 -11.78 6.92
C MET A 47 -1.17 -11.84 6.54
N ARG A 48 -0.94 -12.10 5.25
CA ARG A 48 0.36 -12.01 4.61
C ARG A 48 0.51 -10.63 3.98
N VAL A 49 1.42 -9.84 4.54
CA VAL A 49 1.67 -8.47 4.10
C VAL A 49 2.99 -8.43 3.36
N VAL A 50 3.01 -7.94 2.13
CA VAL A 50 4.27 -7.77 1.39
C VAL A 50 4.69 -6.31 1.34
N SER A 51 5.99 -6.06 1.47
CA SER A 51 6.52 -4.72 1.63
C SER A 51 7.93 -4.51 1.05
N VAL A 52 8.26 -3.25 0.74
CA VAL A 52 9.57 -2.75 0.32
C VAL A 52 9.99 -1.65 1.30
N PRO A 53 11.26 -1.57 1.73
CA PRO A 53 11.69 -0.59 2.72
C PRO A 53 11.83 0.78 2.07
N VAL A 54 10.95 1.71 2.44
CA VAL A 54 10.93 3.10 1.97
C VAL A 54 10.63 4.01 3.16
N PHE A 55 11.69 4.47 3.82
CA PHE A 55 11.55 5.38 4.96
C PHE A 55 11.00 6.75 4.50
N PRO A 56 10.06 7.38 5.22
CA PRO A 56 9.53 7.03 6.55
C PRO A 56 8.28 6.12 6.54
N TYR A 57 7.85 5.64 5.38
CA TYR A 57 6.61 4.86 5.23
C TYR A 57 6.76 3.44 5.76
N MET A 58 7.73 2.71 5.24
CA MET A 58 8.08 1.37 5.72
C MET A 58 9.56 1.29 6.04
N ASP A 59 9.88 0.79 7.23
CA ASP A 59 11.22 0.37 7.60
C ASP A 59 11.20 -1.04 8.20
N TYR A 60 12.21 -1.85 7.92
CA TYR A 60 12.34 -3.19 8.48
C TYR A 60 13.76 -3.74 8.32
N VAL A 61 14.08 -4.70 9.18
CA VAL A 61 15.29 -5.52 9.09
C VAL A 61 14.91 -6.93 8.67
N GLN A 62 15.73 -7.55 7.83
CA GLN A 62 15.46 -8.91 7.38
C GLN A 62 15.78 -9.89 8.51
N ARG A 63 14.80 -10.70 8.92
CA ARG A 63 14.94 -11.64 10.06
C ARG A 63 15.67 -12.93 9.67
N SER A 64 15.70 -13.26 8.38
CA SER A 64 16.30 -14.47 7.83
C SER A 64 17.07 -14.17 6.56
N ASP A 65 18.11 -14.95 6.27
CA ASP A 65 18.87 -14.87 5.01
C ASP A 65 18.04 -15.30 3.79
N VAL A 66 16.80 -15.76 4.01
CA VAL A 66 15.89 -16.16 2.95
C VAL A 66 15.34 -14.91 2.27
N ARG A 67 15.65 -14.80 0.97
CA ARG A 67 15.08 -13.79 0.09
C ARG A 67 13.56 -13.94 0.04
N GLY A 68 12.84 -12.86 0.26
CA GLY A 68 11.37 -12.91 0.32
C GLY A 68 10.78 -13.42 1.64
N GLY A 69 11.64 -13.62 2.65
CA GLY A 69 11.23 -14.12 3.96
C GLY A 69 10.54 -13.08 4.84
N ILE A 70 10.15 -13.52 6.03
CA ILE A 70 9.58 -12.66 7.07
C ILE A 70 10.62 -11.61 7.49
N VAL A 71 10.15 -10.39 7.70
CA VAL A 71 10.96 -9.26 8.13
C VAL A 71 10.51 -8.78 9.52
N GLU A 72 11.43 -8.18 10.25
CA GLU A 72 11.15 -7.52 11.52
C GLU A 72 10.88 -6.04 11.25
N PRO A 73 9.63 -5.57 11.41
CA PRO A 73 9.30 -4.17 11.13
C PRO A 73 9.96 -3.23 12.14
N GLY A 74 10.56 -2.17 11.61
CA GLY A 74 10.97 -1.00 12.38
C GLY A 74 9.79 -0.07 12.66
N ASP A 75 10.06 0.98 13.43
CA ASP A 75 9.07 2.02 13.71
C ASP A 75 8.88 2.92 12.48
N SER A 76 7.76 2.75 11.78
CA SER A 76 7.42 3.50 10.56
C SER A 76 5.92 3.78 10.49
N ILE A 77 5.51 4.62 9.53
CA ILE A 77 4.10 4.99 9.36
C ILE A 77 3.23 3.74 9.11
N ASP A 78 3.63 2.88 8.17
CA ASP A 78 2.85 1.71 7.77
C ASP A 78 2.80 0.66 8.87
N THR A 79 3.88 0.46 9.63
CA THR A 79 3.91 -0.42 10.80
C THR A 79 2.86 0.01 11.84
N ARG A 80 2.80 1.32 12.17
CA ARG A 80 1.81 1.84 13.12
C ARG A 80 0.37 1.73 12.61
N LEU A 81 0.17 1.96 11.31
CA LEU A 81 -1.14 1.84 10.68
C LEU A 81 -1.65 0.40 10.70
N ILE A 82 -0.83 -0.56 10.28
CA ILE A 82 -1.26 -1.96 10.23
C ILE A 82 -1.45 -2.55 11.64
N GLN A 83 -0.63 -2.14 12.61
CA GLN A 83 -0.87 -2.47 14.02
C GLN A 83 -2.23 -1.94 14.49
N SER A 84 -2.55 -0.68 14.18
CA SER A 84 -3.84 -0.09 14.53
C SER A 84 -5.02 -0.82 13.86
N PHE A 85 -4.89 -1.15 12.57
CA PHE A 85 -5.90 -1.93 11.86
C PHE A 85 -6.06 -3.33 12.42
N SER A 86 -4.96 -4.00 12.77
CA SER A 86 -4.96 -5.36 13.33
C SER A 86 -5.72 -5.42 14.65
N ALA A 87 -5.59 -4.38 15.49
CA ALA A 87 -6.30 -4.26 16.76
C ALA A 87 -7.79 -4.00 16.58
N VAL A 88 -8.16 -3.12 15.64
CA VAL A 88 -9.58 -2.74 15.40
C VAL A 88 -10.34 -3.83 14.66
N LEU A 89 -9.71 -4.44 13.66
CA LEU A 89 -10.36 -5.38 12.74
C LEU A 89 -10.09 -6.84 13.10
N ASN A 90 -9.36 -7.11 14.19
CA ASN A 90 -9.08 -8.44 14.72
C ASN A 90 -8.46 -9.38 13.67
N PHE A 91 -7.22 -9.06 13.26
CA PHE A 91 -6.36 -9.94 12.48
C PHE A 91 -4.95 -9.94 13.07
N THR A 92 -4.15 -10.93 12.69
CA THR A 92 -2.70 -10.95 12.93
C THR A 92 -1.99 -10.85 11.59
N PHE A 93 -0.71 -10.49 11.56
CA PHE A 93 -0.01 -10.37 10.29
C PHE A 93 1.46 -10.74 10.42
N ASP A 94 2.01 -11.25 9.31
CA ASP A 94 3.46 -11.35 9.08
C ASP A 94 3.80 -10.44 7.90
N ILE A 95 4.87 -9.66 8.05
CA ILE A 95 5.40 -8.84 6.96
C ILE A 95 6.51 -9.62 6.25
N TYR A 96 6.43 -9.67 4.93
CA TYR A 96 7.38 -10.29 4.03
C TYR A 96 8.05 -9.21 3.19
N GLY A 97 9.37 -9.26 3.08
CA GLY A 97 10.09 -8.41 2.16
C GLY A 97 9.84 -8.85 0.72
N GLU A 98 9.60 -7.92 -0.19
CA GLU A 98 9.52 -8.25 -1.62
C GLU A 98 10.91 -8.70 -2.12
N PRO A 99 11.05 -9.89 -2.72
CA PRO A 99 12.35 -10.45 -3.12
C PRO A 99 13.22 -9.54 -3.99
N ASP A 100 12.63 -8.89 -4.98
CA ASP A 100 13.30 -8.01 -5.94
C ASP A 100 13.30 -6.55 -5.49
N ARG A 101 12.75 -6.26 -4.30
CA ARG A 101 12.50 -4.92 -3.77
C ARG A 101 11.74 -4.03 -4.77
N SER A 102 10.85 -4.63 -5.55
CA SER A 102 10.10 -3.95 -6.60
C SER A 102 8.65 -3.72 -6.21
N PHE A 103 8.14 -2.52 -6.49
CA PHE A 103 6.70 -2.25 -6.40
C PHE A 103 5.91 -3.05 -7.44
N GLY A 104 6.52 -3.34 -8.59
CA GLY A 104 5.90 -4.05 -9.70
C GLY A 104 5.73 -3.19 -10.94
N ASP A 105 6.16 -3.78 -12.06
CA ASP A 105 6.02 -3.26 -13.41
C ASP A 105 4.97 -4.06 -14.18
N GLU A 106 4.23 -3.39 -15.04
CA GLU A 106 3.22 -4.01 -15.90
C GLU A 106 3.86 -4.55 -17.18
N LYS A 107 3.56 -5.81 -17.50
CA LYS A 107 3.86 -6.41 -18.80
C LYS A 107 2.67 -7.25 -19.25
N ASP A 108 2.03 -6.83 -20.33
CA ASP A 108 0.90 -7.52 -20.95
C ASP A 108 -0.25 -7.83 -19.97
N GLY A 109 -0.55 -6.88 -19.07
CA GLY A 109 -1.59 -7.01 -18.04
C GLY A 109 -1.19 -7.82 -16.80
N ASN A 110 0.02 -8.37 -16.75
CA ASN A 110 0.59 -9.02 -15.58
C ASN A 110 1.59 -8.11 -14.88
N PHE A 111 1.55 -8.07 -13.56
CA PHE A 111 2.48 -7.31 -12.73
C PHE A 111 3.54 -8.20 -12.08
N THR A 112 4.74 -7.67 -11.96
CA THR A 112 5.82 -8.20 -11.10
C THR A 112 5.76 -7.56 -9.70
N GLY A 113 6.73 -7.86 -8.83
CA GLY A 113 6.89 -7.18 -7.55
C GLY A 113 5.69 -7.33 -6.60
N MET A 114 5.52 -6.34 -5.72
CA MET A 114 4.42 -6.30 -4.75
C MET A 114 3.04 -6.35 -5.40
N VAL A 115 2.80 -5.57 -6.46
CA VAL A 115 1.51 -5.57 -7.18
C VAL A 115 1.23 -6.94 -7.80
N GLY A 116 2.24 -7.59 -8.36
CA GLY A 116 2.12 -8.94 -8.89
C GLY A 116 1.72 -9.96 -7.84
N GLN A 117 2.28 -9.88 -6.64
CA GLN A 117 1.92 -10.76 -5.53
C GLN A 117 0.46 -10.57 -5.12
N LEU A 118 -0.02 -9.32 -5.05
CA LEU A 118 -1.45 -9.05 -4.83
C LEU A 118 -2.33 -9.57 -5.96
N GLN A 119 -1.96 -9.31 -7.22
CA GLN A 119 -2.72 -9.74 -8.40
C GLN A 119 -2.90 -11.27 -8.43
N ARG A 120 -1.91 -12.02 -7.93
CA ARG A 120 -1.93 -13.48 -7.86
C ARG A 120 -2.44 -14.02 -6.52
N GLU A 121 -3.00 -13.18 -5.65
CA GLU A 121 -3.50 -13.55 -4.31
C GLU A 121 -2.42 -14.26 -3.44
N GLN A 122 -1.14 -13.93 -3.67
CA GLN A 122 0.00 -14.47 -2.91
C GLN A 122 0.26 -13.69 -1.62
N SER A 123 -0.37 -12.52 -1.48
CA SER A 123 -0.34 -11.65 -0.32
C SER A 123 -1.71 -10.99 -0.19
N ASP A 124 -2.16 -10.74 1.04
CA ASP A 124 -3.48 -10.16 1.32
C ASP A 124 -3.45 -8.63 1.21
N PHE A 125 -2.33 -8.03 1.63
CA PHE A 125 -2.12 -6.59 1.61
C PHE A 125 -0.69 -6.21 1.25
N THR A 126 -0.53 -4.99 0.76
CA THR A 126 0.76 -4.31 0.68
C THR A 126 0.77 -3.09 1.59
N THR A 127 1.96 -2.67 1.97
CA THR A 127 2.19 -1.36 2.58
C THR A 127 2.25 -0.29 1.47
N VAL A 128 3.02 0.79 1.66
CA VAL A 128 3.23 1.90 0.71
C VAL A 128 3.18 1.50 -0.77
N MET A 129 2.21 2.07 -1.48
CA MET A 129 2.02 1.87 -2.92
C MET A 129 1.37 3.10 -3.56
N GLY A 130 2.01 3.63 -4.60
CA GLY A 130 1.44 4.68 -5.44
C GLY A 130 0.42 4.09 -6.44
N PRO A 131 -0.80 4.65 -6.53
CA PRO A 131 -1.75 4.21 -7.54
C PRO A 131 -1.34 4.72 -8.92
N THR A 132 -1.41 3.81 -9.89
CA THR A 132 -1.27 4.13 -11.31
C THR A 132 -2.46 3.55 -12.06
N VAL A 133 -2.73 4.04 -13.27
CA VAL A 133 -3.84 3.56 -14.10
C VAL A 133 -3.77 2.04 -14.32
N GLY A 134 -2.57 1.48 -14.48
CA GLY A 134 -2.38 0.03 -14.60
C GLY A 134 -2.71 -0.71 -13.30
N ARG A 135 -2.18 -0.25 -12.17
CA ARG A 135 -2.38 -0.90 -10.86
C ARG A 135 -3.85 -0.90 -10.42
N LEU A 136 -4.57 0.19 -10.68
CA LEU A 136 -6.00 0.31 -10.35
C LEU A 136 -6.90 -0.70 -11.07
N LYS A 137 -6.43 -1.31 -12.18
CA LYS A 137 -7.17 -2.36 -12.89
C LYS A 137 -7.07 -3.73 -12.21
N VAL A 138 -6.02 -3.96 -11.43
CA VAL A 138 -5.68 -5.30 -10.88
C VAL A 138 -5.77 -5.36 -9.36
N VAL A 139 -5.63 -4.24 -8.66
CA VAL A 139 -5.72 -4.19 -7.20
C VAL A 139 -6.61 -3.03 -6.73
N LYS A 140 -7.20 -3.18 -5.55
CA LYS A 140 -8.02 -2.14 -4.91
C LYS A 140 -7.20 -1.41 -3.84
N PHE A 141 -7.28 -0.08 -3.87
CA PHE A 141 -6.63 0.77 -2.87
C PHE A 141 -7.66 1.18 -1.81
N LEU A 142 -7.29 1.08 -0.53
CA LEU A 142 -8.15 1.51 0.58
C LEU A 142 -8.25 3.04 0.65
N ARG A 143 -7.10 3.69 0.80
CA ARG A 143 -6.97 5.15 0.85
C ARG A 143 -5.52 5.50 0.59
N MET A 144 -5.30 6.61 -0.12
CA MET A 144 -3.95 7.17 -0.26
C MET A 144 -3.64 8.06 0.94
N TYR A 145 -2.44 7.90 1.51
CA TYR A 145 -1.91 8.73 2.56
C TYR A 145 -0.39 8.86 2.39
N PRO A 146 0.22 10.02 2.67
CA PRO A 146 -0.20 11.39 2.32
C PRO A 146 -0.11 11.64 0.80
N SER A 147 -0.72 12.72 0.32
CA SER A 147 -0.61 13.13 -1.08
C SER A 147 0.81 13.62 -1.37
N ASP A 148 1.68 12.75 -1.87
CA ASP A 148 2.99 13.16 -2.35
C ASP A 148 2.80 14.16 -3.51
N LEU A 149 3.22 15.40 -3.27
CA LEU A 149 3.34 16.39 -4.32
C LEU A 149 4.63 16.10 -5.08
N MET A 150 4.57 16.15 -6.41
CA MET A 150 5.79 16.16 -7.22
C MET A 150 6.55 17.44 -6.90
N VAL A 151 7.68 17.31 -6.21
CA VAL A 151 8.55 18.42 -5.84
C VAL A 151 9.89 18.30 -6.56
N VAL A 152 10.38 19.42 -7.08
CA VAL A 152 11.75 19.49 -7.59
C VAL A 152 12.65 19.83 -6.42
N THR A 153 13.57 18.92 -6.11
CA THR A 153 14.61 19.17 -5.11
C THR A 153 15.88 19.61 -5.82
N SER A 154 16.57 20.60 -5.27
CA SER A 154 17.87 21.04 -5.72
C SER A 154 18.78 21.23 -4.53
N LEU A 155 20.09 21.17 -4.77
CA LEU A 155 21.06 21.50 -3.73
C LEU A 155 20.88 22.95 -3.33
N LYS A 156 20.92 23.21 -2.02
CA LYS A 156 21.01 24.57 -1.50
C LYS A 156 22.20 25.27 -2.18
N PRO A 157 22.01 26.44 -2.80
CA PRO A 157 23.10 27.13 -3.46
C PRO A 157 24.21 27.41 -2.44
N SER A 158 25.46 27.20 -2.86
CA SER A 158 26.62 27.56 -2.06
C SER A 158 26.63 29.06 -1.83
N LEU A 159 27.17 29.49 -0.68
CA LEU A 159 27.44 30.90 -0.46
C LEU A 159 28.37 31.41 -1.56
N LEU A 160 28.01 32.57 -2.08
CA LEU A 160 28.83 33.22 -3.08
C LEU A 160 30.09 33.77 -2.41
N PRO A 161 31.23 33.87 -3.13
CA PRO A 161 32.47 34.34 -2.52
C PRO A 161 32.30 35.71 -1.88
N ALA A 162 32.66 35.83 -0.59
CA ALA A 162 32.44 37.05 0.20
C ALA A 162 33.15 38.28 -0.39
N HIS A 163 34.29 38.09 -1.06
CA HIS A 163 35.03 39.19 -1.70
C HIS A 163 34.28 39.84 -2.87
N LEU A 164 33.34 39.13 -3.51
CA LEU A 164 32.51 39.69 -4.58
C LEU A 164 31.32 40.50 -4.06
N SER A 165 31.10 40.52 -2.74
CA SER A 165 29.99 41.28 -2.14
C SER A 165 30.10 42.78 -2.38
N PHE A 166 31.33 43.32 -2.48
CA PHE A 166 31.60 44.74 -2.70
C PHE A 166 31.26 45.22 -4.12
N ILE A 167 31.49 44.40 -5.15
CA ILE A 167 31.29 44.80 -6.55
C ILE A 167 29.88 44.47 -7.08
N ARG A 168 29.18 43.54 -6.43
CA ARG A 168 27.84 43.10 -6.82
C ARG A 168 26.78 44.18 -6.96
N PRO A 169 26.71 45.19 -6.07
CA PRO A 169 25.74 46.27 -6.22
C PRO A 169 25.92 47.06 -7.54
N PHE A 170 27.08 46.96 -8.18
CA PHE A 170 27.45 47.73 -9.36
C PHE A 170 27.43 46.92 -10.67
N SER A 171 27.06 45.63 -10.64
CA SER A 171 27.07 44.76 -11.83
C SER A 171 25.84 44.92 -12.75
N GLY A 172 25.15 46.06 -12.69
CA GLY A 172 24.05 46.43 -13.59
C GLY A 172 24.51 47.32 -14.74
N SER A 173 23.68 47.47 -15.78
CA SER A 173 23.96 48.22 -17.03
C SER A 173 24.00 49.76 -16.86
N PHE A 174 24.69 50.26 -15.84
CA PHE A 174 24.96 51.69 -15.63
C PHE A 174 26.41 52.09 -15.97
N ILE A 175 27.27 51.15 -16.40
CA ILE A 175 28.71 51.40 -16.63
C ILE A 175 29.13 51.22 -18.11
N THR A 176 28.20 51.22 -19.07
CA THR A 176 28.55 51.17 -20.52
C THR A 176 28.07 52.39 -21.29
N ASN A 177 28.22 53.59 -20.70
CA ASN A 177 28.08 54.86 -21.41
C ASN A 177 29.26 55.78 -21.04
N TYR A 178 30.48 55.36 -21.36
CA TYR A 178 31.62 56.24 -21.61
C TYR A 178 32.54 55.57 -22.64
#